data_AF-A0A837ZTX2-F1
#
_entry.id   AF-A0A837ZTX2-F1
#
_cell.length_a   1.000
_cell.length_b   1.000
_cell.length_c   1.000
_cell.angle_alpha   90.00
_cell.angle_beta   90.00
_cell.angle_gamma   90.00
#
_symmetry.space_group_name_H-M   'P 1'
#
loop_
_entity.id
_entity.type
_entity.pdbx_description
1 polymer ?
#
loop_
_entity_poly.entity_id
_entity_poly.type
_entity_poly.pdbx_seq_one_letter_code
_entity_poly.pdbx_strand_id
1 'polypeptide(L)'
;MSDIIPRTSRAISVPDGFTRAEGRDLIRAQNKEIAYGQIKAVRVQAAGFVAAVGVQAVGLVSREAAFQADGDPAITNRVNHIIDQLAVFVGNEVSRFGMDRYRL
;
A
#
# COMPACT_ATOMS: atom_id res chain seq x y z
N MET A 1 -36.20 31.68 13.27
CA MET A 1 -35.42 30.43 13.18
C MET A 1 -34.25 30.69 12.28
N SER A 2 -33.06 30.59 12.84
CA SER A 2 -31.82 31.21 12.38
C SER A 2 -31.10 30.34 11.35
N ASP A 3 -30.69 30.93 10.22
CA ASP A 3 -29.77 30.31 9.27
C ASP A 3 -28.41 30.07 9.94
N ILE A 4 -28.09 28.80 10.23
CA ILE A 4 -26.92 28.38 11.02
C ILE A 4 -25.78 27.76 10.19
N ILE A 5 -25.82 27.89 8.86
CA ILE A 5 -24.69 27.46 8.01
C ILE A 5 -23.84 28.69 7.68
N PRO A 6 -22.72 28.94 8.39
CA PRO A 6 -21.80 29.98 7.98
C PRO A 6 -21.19 29.56 6.65
N ARG A 7 -21.62 30.18 5.55
CA ARG A 7 -20.93 30.08 4.27
C ARG A 7 -19.56 30.72 4.45
N THR A 8 -18.54 29.92 4.70
CA THR A 8 -17.14 30.36 4.66
C THR A 8 -16.78 30.66 3.20
N SER A 9 -17.23 31.82 2.70
CA SER A 9 -16.69 32.48 1.53
C SER A 9 -15.31 33.04 1.90
N ARG A 10 -14.34 32.17 2.21
CA ARG A 10 -12.94 32.56 2.11
C ARG A 10 -12.67 32.69 0.62
N ALA A 11 -12.77 33.92 0.11
CA ALA A 11 -12.14 34.26 -1.15
C ALA A 11 -10.69 33.79 -1.03
N ILE A 12 -10.34 32.78 -1.82
CA ILE A 12 -8.95 32.35 -1.98
C ILE A 12 -8.21 33.62 -2.39
N SER A 13 -7.34 34.14 -1.51
CA SER A 13 -6.56 35.33 -1.80
C SER A 13 -5.57 34.95 -2.89
N VAL A 14 -5.94 35.23 -4.13
CA VAL A 14 -5.07 35.08 -5.29
C VAL A 14 -3.93 36.08 -5.08
N PRO A 15 -2.67 35.63 -4.96
CA PRO A 15 -1.55 36.53 -4.76
C PRO A 15 -1.51 37.59 -5.87
N ASP A 16 -1.17 38.83 -5.52
CA ASP A 16 -1.01 39.90 -6.50
C ASP A 16 0.01 39.46 -7.57
N GLY A 17 -0.42 39.42 -8.84
CA GLY A 17 0.39 38.96 -9.97
C GLY A 17 0.06 37.56 -10.50
N PHE A 18 -0.78 36.77 -9.81
CA PHE A 18 -1.17 35.45 -10.31
C PHE A 18 -2.19 35.54 -11.45
N THR A 19 -1.73 35.25 -12.65
CA THR A 19 -2.50 35.37 -13.89
C THR A 19 -3.46 34.20 -14.08
N ARG A 20 -4.48 34.39 -14.94
CA ARG A 20 -5.37 33.29 -15.36
C ARG A 20 -4.62 32.15 -16.06
N ALA A 21 -3.48 32.44 -16.68
CA ALA A 21 -2.65 31.41 -17.31
C ALA A 21 -1.99 30.52 -16.25
N GLU A 22 -1.35 31.13 -15.25
CA GLU A 22 -0.73 30.42 -14.13
C GLU A 22 -1.75 29.63 -13.32
N GLY A 23 -2.97 30.14 -13.16
CA GLY A 23 -4.07 29.38 -12.54
C GLY A 23 -4.43 28.09 -13.30
N ARG A 24 -4.49 28.14 -14.64
CA ARG A 24 -4.76 26.95 -15.46
C ARG A 24 -3.61 25.94 -15.37
N ASP A 25 -2.37 26.41 -15.37
CA ASP A 25 -1.21 25.53 -15.29
C ASP A 25 -1.06 24.91 -13.90
N LEU A 26 -1.37 25.66 -12.83
CA LEU A 26 -1.43 25.14 -11.47
C LEU A 26 -2.49 24.03 -11.34
N ILE A 27 -3.69 24.24 -11.88
CA ILE A 27 -4.75 23.21 -11.85
C ILE A 27 -4.30 21.94 -12.59
N ARG A 28 -3.64 22.07 -13.75
CA ARG A 28 -3.10 20.92 -14.48
C ARG A 28 -2.04 20.17 -13.67
N ALA A 29 -1.14 20.90 -13.03
CA ALA A 29 -0.10 20.32 -12.18
C ALA A 29 -0.70 19.60 -10.96
N GLN A 30 -1.68 20.22 -10.29
CA GLN A 30 -2.39 19.60 -9.16
C GLN A 30 -3.13 18.34 -9.59
N ASN A 31 -3.87 18.38 -10.70
CA ASN A 31 -4.59 17.20 -11.20
C ASN A 31 -3.63 16.06 -11.55
N LYS A 32 -2.47 16.37 -12.13
CA LYS A 32 -1.42 15.38 -12.41
C LYS A 32 -0.89 14.76 -11.12
N GLU A 33 -0.62 15.57 -10.10
CA GLU A 33 -0.11 15.08 -8.82
C GLU A 33 -1.15 14.23 -8.07
N ILE A 34 -2.43 14.65 -8.09
CA ILE A 34 -3.54 13.87 -7.51
C ILE A 34 -3.66 12.51 -8.20
N ALA A 35 -3.66 12.48 -9.53
CA ALA A 35 -3.73 11.23 -10.28
C ALA A 35 -2.54 10.31 -9.96
N TYR A 36 -1.34 10.87 -9.86
CA TYR A 36 -0.14 10.14 -9.47
C TYR A 36 -0.25 9.59 -8.03
N GLY A 37 -0.74 10.39 -7.10
CA GLY A 37 -1.00 10.00 -5.71
C GLY A 37 -2.03 8.87 -5.61
N GLN A 38 -3.10 8.92 -6.39
CA GLN A 38 -4.12 7.86 -6.43
C GLN A 38 -3.53 6.53 -6.92
N ILE A 39 -2.74 6.55 -7.99
CA ILE A 39 -2.07 5.35 -8.51
C ILE A 39 -1.14 4.77 -7.44
N LYS A 40 -0.35 5.61 -6.76
CA LYS A 40 0.53 5.17 -5.67
C LYS A 40 -0.24 4.57 -4.50
N ALA A 41 -1.33 5.21 -4.07
CA ALA A 41 -2.15 4.72 -2.96
C ALA A 41 -2.72 3.33 -3.24
N VAL A 42 -3.26 3.10 -4.45
CA VAL A 42 -3.78 1.78 -4.85
C VAL A 42 -2.68 0.72 -4.87
N ARG A 43 -1.47 1.06 -5.31
CA ARG A 43 -0.32 0.13 -5.29
C ARG A 43 0.07 -0.27 -3.86
N VAL A 44 0.14 0.71 -2.95
CA VAL A 44 0.43 0.45 -1.54
C VAL A 44 -0.66 -0.41 -0.91
N GLN A 45 -1.93 -0.15 -1.23
CA GLN A 45 -3.06 -0.95 -0.75
C GLN A 45 -2.97 -2.40 -1.24
N ALA A 46 -2.65 -2.61 -2.52
CA ALA A 46 -2.46 -3.94 -3.09
C ALA A 46 -1.28 -4.68 -2.44
N ALA A 47 -0.13 -4.00 -2.28
CA ALA A 47 1.03 -4.56 -1.58
C ALA A 47 0.69 -4.97 -0.14
N GLY A 48 -0.01 -4.10 0.59
CA GLY A 48 -0.45 -4.35 1.96
C GLY A 48 -1.42 -5.54 2.05
N PHE A 49 -2.33 -5.68 1.10
CA PHE A 49 -3.25 -6.82 1.04
C PHE A 49 -2.50 -8.14 0.84
N VAL A 50 -1.59 -8.20 -0.14
CA VAL A 50 -0.77 -9.40 -0.40
C VAL A 50 0.11 -9.73 0.81
N ALA A 51 0.72 -8.73 1.45
CA ALA A 51 1.50 -8.93 2.65
C ALA A 51 0.65 -9.49 3.81
N ALA A 52 -0.56 -8.96 4.02
CA ALA A 52 -1.46 -9.43 5.07
C ALA A 52 -1.87 -10.90 4.85
N VAL A 53 -2.29 -11.26 3.63
CA VAL A 53 -2.63 -12.64 3.26
C VAL A 53 -1.41 -13.56 3.41
N GLY A 54 -0.25 -13.10 2.96
CA GLY A 54 1.01 -13.84 3.05
C GLY A 54 1.42 -14.16 4.49
N VAL A 55 1.35 -13.16 5.38
CA VAL A 55 1.63 -13.35 6.82
C VAL A 55 0.64 -14.34 7.44
N GLN A 56 -0.64 -14.25 7.09
CA GLN A 56 -1.66 -15.18 7.57
C GLN A 56 -1.38 -16.62 7.08
N ALA A 57 -1.03 -16.79 5.80
CA ALA A 57 -0.74 -18.08 5.21
C ALA A 57 0.49 -18.73 5.86
N VAL A 58 1.61 -18.00 5.96
CA VAL A 58 2.82 -18.49 6.63
C VAL A 58 2.51 -18.87 8.07
N GLY A 59 1.83 -18.01 8.83
CA GLY A 59 1.47 -18.31 10.22
C GLY A 59 0.57 -19.52 10.40
N LEU A 60 -0.36 -19.78 9.47
CA LEU A 60 -1.19 -20.98 9.49
C LEU A 60 -0.36 -22.24 9.25
N VAL A 61 0.47 -22.25 8.22
CA VAL A 61 1.33 -23.39 7.88
C VAL A 61 2.36 -23.64 8.97
N SER A 62 2.93 -22.60 9.58
CA SER A 62 3.85 -22.73 10.71
C SER A 62 3.22 -23.44 11.91
N ARG A 63 1.96 -23.14 12.23
CA ARG A 63 1.25 -23.81 13.33
C ARG A 63 1.00 -25.28 13.02
N GLU A 64 0.60 -25.60 11.80
CA GLU A 64 0.36 -26.97 11.37
C GLU A 64 1.66 -27.79 11.36
N ALA A 65 2.75 -27.21 10.87
CA ALA A 65 4.06 -27.84 10.89
C ALA A 65 4.56 -28.14 12.31
N ALA A 66 4.35 -27.22 13.25
CA ALA A 66 4.69 -27.44 14.65
C ALA A 66 3.88 -28.59 15.25
N PHE A 67 2.59 -28.70 14.90
CA PHE A 67 1.75 -29.81 15.30
C PHE A 67 2.23 -31.14 14.71
N GLN A 68 2.52 -31.18 13.40
CA GLN A 68 2.98 -32.40 12.72
C GLN A 68 4.36 -32.87 13.16
N ALA A 69 5.23 -31.94 13.56
CA ALA A 69 6.56 -32.29 14.05
C ALA A 69 6.49 -32.99 15.42
N ASP A 70 5.49 -32.70 16.25
CA ASP A 70 5.26 -33.30 17.57
C ASP A 70 6.54 -33.41 18.44
N GLY A 71 7.40 -32.38 18.36
CA GLY A 71 8.68 -32.35 19.07
C GLY A 71 9.83 -33.17 18.45
N ASP A 72 9.61 -33.91 17.36
CA ASP A 72 10.67 -34.58 16.60
C ASP A 72 11.58 -33.53 15.92
N PRO A 73 12.87 -33.43 16.29
CA PRO A 73 13.78 -32.46 15.70
C PRO A 73 14.04 -32.69 14.21
N ALA A 74 14.04 -33.95 13.75
CA ALA A 74 14.29 -34.27 12.35
C ALA A 74 13.12 -33.83 11.46
N ILE A 75 11.88 -34.02 11.93
CA ILE A 75 10.68 -33.53 11.22
C ILE A 75 10.63 -32.01 11.27
N THR A 76 10.87 -31.42 12.45
CA THR A 76 10.91 -29.95 12.66
C THR A 76 11.83 -29.28 11.64
N ASN A 77 13.05 -29.79 11.46
CA ASN A 77 14.01 -29.22 10.51
C ASN A 77 13.51 -29.27 9.05
N ARG A 78 12.85 -30.36 8.66
CA ARG A 78 12.31 -30.51 7.30
C ARG A 78 11.14 -29.56 7.05
N VAL A 79 10.21 -29.45 7.99
CA VAL A 79 9.04 -28.58 7.83
C VAL A 79 9.40 -27.09 7.91
N ASN A 80 10.35 -26.72 8.77
CA ASN A 80 10.86 -25.35 8.83
C ASN A 80 11.49 -24.93 7.51
N HIS A 81 12.27 -25.80 6.87
CA HIS A 81 12.83 -25.51 5.55
C HIS A 81 11.76 -25.17 4.50
N ILE A 82 10.64 -25.90 4.49
CA ILE A 82 9.53 -25.64 3.57
C ILE A 82 8.84 -24.31 3.90
N ILE A 83 8.62 -24.02 5.18
CA ILE A 83 8.04 -22.74 5.64
C ILE A 83 8.92 -21.57 5.23
N ASP A 84 10.23 -21.70 5.39
CA ASP A 84 11.18 -20.65 5.00
C ASP A 84 11.10 -20.37 3.50
N GLN A 85 11.00 -21.42 2.67
CA GLN A 85 10.80 -21.24 1.22
C GLN A 85 9.47 -20.54 0.90
N LEU A 86 8.39 -20.87 1.61
CA LEU A 86 7.11 -20.18 1.47
C LEU A 86 7.21 -18.71 1.87
N ALA A 87 7.89 -18.41 2.98
CA ALA A 87 8.09 -17.05 3.46
C ALA A 87 8.88 -16.21 2.44
N VAL A 88 9.94 -16.78 1.86
CA VAL A 88 10.71 -16.15 0.78
C VAL A 88 9.84 -15.90 -0.46
N PHE A 89 9.05 -16.89 -0.88
CA PHE A 89 8.13 -16.74 -2.01
C PHE A 89 7.12 -15.58 -1.78
N VAL A 90 6.48 -15.56 -0.61
CA VAL A 90 5.55 -14.49 -0.22
C VAL A 90 6.24 -13.12 -0.22
N GLY A 91 7.45 -13.03 0.33
CA GLY A 91 8.25 -11.80 0.32
C GLY A 91 8.51 -11.27 -1.09
N ASN A 92 8.79 -12.18 -2.04
CA ASN A 92 8.97 -11.82 -3.44
C ASN A 92 7.67 -11.30 -4.08
N GLU A 93 6.52 -11.90 -3.78
CA GLU A 93 5.23 -11.40 -4.28
C GLU A 93 4.88 -10.01 -3.73
N VAL A 94 5.17 -9.74 -2.45
CA VAL A 94 5.00 -8.39 -1.88
C VAL A 94 5.91 -7.37 -2.57
N SER A 95 7.18 -7.72 -2.81
CA SER A 95 8.16 -6.85 -3.46
C SER A 95 7.73 -6.42 -4.88
N ARG A 96 7.05 -7.31 -5.63
CA ARG A 96 6.53 -7.01 -6.98
C ARG A 96 5.54 -5.86 -7.02
N PHE A 97 4.80 -5.61 -5.94
CA PHE A 97 3.91 -4.45 -5.83
C PHE A 97 4.61 -3.20 -5.31
N GLY A 98 5.70 -3.36 -4.56
CA GLY A 98 6.37 -2.27 -3.83
C GLY A 98 7.45 -1.52 -4.61
N MET A 99 8.21 -2.16 -5.51
CA MET A 99 9.51 -1.58 -5.92
C MET A 99 9.78 -1.44 -7.43
N ASP A 100 9.38 -2.38 -8.31
CA ASP A 100 10.17 -2.50 -9.56
C ASP A 100 9.44 -2.35 -10.90
N ARG A 101 8.11 -2.38 -10.97
CA ARG A 101 7.49 -2.67 -12.28
C ARG A 101 7.11 -1.51 -13.18
N TYR A 102 7.10 -0.25 -12.72
CA TYR A 102 6.69 0.88 -13.58
C TYR A 102 7.40 2.18 -13.22
N ARG A 103 8.64 2.32 -13.71
CA ARG A 103 9.20 3.62 -14.10
C ARG A 103 8.43 4.06 -15.36
N LEU A 104 7.36 4.84 -15.18
CA LEU A 104 6.73 5.65 -16.23
C LEU A 104 7.15 7.10 -16.02
#